data_AF-A0A1G2MCA2-F1
#
_entry.id   AF-A0A1G2MCA2-F1
#
_cell.length_a   1.000
_cell.length_b   1.000
_cell.length_c   1.000
_cell.angle_alpha   90.00
_cell.angle_beta   90.00
_cell.angle_gamma   90.00
#
_symmetry.space_group_name_H-M   'P 1'
#
loop_
_entity.id
_entity.type
_entity.pdbx_description
1 polymer ?
#
loop_
_entity_poly.entity_id
_entity_poly.type
_entity_poly.pdbx_seq_one_letter_code
_entity_poly.pdbx_strand_id
1 'polypeptide(L)'
;MSRQSLLAAIAVLIGCITALHFIATSFYLYWLFWWYDIILHFLGGAFSALLLLWLRFFSGYFGTPRTPSASEAVFFAFFAALSIGAGWEVFERVLGHTWSVEGYVLDTSLDMLLDTTGAIGALLFFRNRQGSSYAYHV
;
A
#
# COMPACT_ATOMS: atom_id res chain seq x y z
N MET A 1 13.98 -7.13 10.28
CA MET A 1 14.34 -6.38 9.05
C MET A 1 14.96 -5.04 9.41
N SER A 2 16.05 -4.62 8.76
CA SER A 2 16.68 -3.31 9.03
C SER A 2 15.85 -2.15 8.45
N ARG A 3 16.03 -0.94 9.01
CA ARG A 3 15.43 0.31 8.51
C ARG A 3 15.70 0.53 7.02
N GLN A 4 16.94 0.26 6.59
CA GLN A 4 17.40 0.48 5.22
C GLN A 4 16.77 -0.53 4.26
N SER A 5 16.71 -1.81 4.65
CA SER A 5 16.07 -2.85 3.84
C SER A 5 14.57 -2.63 3.67
N LEU A 6 13.89 -2.16 4.72
CA LEU A 6 12.47 -1.77 4.62
C LEU A 6 12.28 -0.59 3.66
N LEU A 7 13.11 0.45 3.79
CA LEU A 7 13.05 1.61 2.90
C LEU A 7 13.31 1.22 1.44
N ALA A 8 14.30 0.36 1.19
CA ALA A 8 14.58 -0.16 -0.15
C ALA A 8 13.39 -0.94 -0.72
N ALA A 9 12.74 -1.79 0.08
CA ALA A 9 11.54 -2.51 -0.34
C ALA A 9 10.39 -1.55 -0.70
N ILE A 10 10.18 -0.49 0.09
CA ILE A 10 9.19 0.56 -0.19
C ILE A 10 9.53 1.30 -1.49
N ALA A 11 10.80 1.66 -1.69
CA ALA A 11 11.26 2.36 -2.89
C ALA A 11 11.10 1.52 -4.16
N VAL A 12 11.40 0.23 -4.09
CA VAL A 12 11.15 -0.70 -5.20
C VAL A 12 9.65 -0.82 -5.47
N LEU A 13 8.83 -0.98 -4.42
CA LEU A 13 7.39 -1.13 -4.55
C LEU A 13 6.74 0.10 -5.21
N ILE A 14 7.06 1.32 -4.75
CA ILE A 14 6.52 2.53 -5.38
C ILE A 14 7.03 2.70 -6.81
N GLY A 15 8.28 2.34 -7.10
CA GLY A 15 8.81 2.33 -8.47
C GLY A 15 8.00 1.40 -9.39
N CYS A 16 7.65 0.21 -8.92
CA CYS A 16 6.78 -0.72 -9.64
C CYS A 16 5.37 -0.14 -9.86
N ILE A 17 4.75 0.42 -8.83
CA ILE A 17 3.41 1.04 -8.92
C ILE A 17 3.43 2.18 -9.95
N THR A 18 4.41 3.08 -9.87
CA THR A 18 4.55 4.20 -10.80
C THR A 18 4.74 3.71 -12.24
N ALA A 19 5.59 2.69 -12.46
CA ALA A 19 5.78 2.11 -13.78
C ALA A 19 4.49 1.49 -14.32
N LEU A 20 3.78 0.70 -13.52
CA LEU A 20 2.52 0.08 -13.91
C LEU A 20 1.44 1.11 -14.23
N HIS A 21 1.30 2.16 -13.42
CA HIS A 21 0.35 3.25 -13.66
C HIS A 21 0.69 4.03 -14.94
N PHE A 22 1.97 4.34 -15.16
CA PHE A 22 2.41 5.04 -16.36
C PHE A 22 2.19 4.21 -17.64
N ILE A 23 2.47 2.91 -17.59
CA ILE A 23 2.18 1.98 -18.69
C ILE A 23 0.66 1.93 -18.92
N ALA A 24 -0.14 1.82 -17.86
CA ALA A 24 -1.59 1.71 -17.98
C ALA A 24 -2.23 2.94 -18.63
N THR A 25 -1.81 4.13 -18.22
CA THR A 25 -2.28 5.38 -18.80
C THR A 25 -1.80 5.55 -20.24
N SER A 26 -0.54 5.21 -20.55
CA SER A 26 0.04 5.37 -21.90
C SER A 26 -0.57 4.42 -22.94
N PHE A 27 -0.94 3.20 -22.52
CA PHE A 27 -1.49 2.16 -23.39
C PHE A 27 -2.99 1.94 -23.18
N TYR A 28 -3.66 2.83 -22.45
CA TYR A 28 -5.09 2.75 -22.14
C TYR A 28 -5.52 1.43 -21.45
N LEU A 29 -4.64 0.81 -20.66
CA LEU A 29 -4.91 -0.48 -20.04
C LEU A 29 -6.03 -0.41 -19.00
N TYR A 30 -6.20 0.73 -18.32
CA TYR A 30 -7.32 0.97 -17.40
C TYR A 30 -8.68 0.81 -18.08
N TRP A 31 -8.77 1.18 -19.36
CA TRP A 31 -10.01 1.07 -20.15
C TRP A 31 -10.13 -0.26 -20.89
N LEU A 32 -9.02 -0.95 -21.12
CA LEU A 32 -8.98 -2.22 -21.82
C LEU A 32 -9.24 -3.41 -20.88
N PHE A 33 -8.71 -3.35 -19.66
CA PHE A 33 -8.74 -4.43 -18.69
C PHE A 33 -9.34 -3.92 -17.38
N TRP A 34 -10.61 -4.27 -17.13
CA TRP A 34 -11.34 -3.87 -15.92
C TRP A 34 -10.63 -4.24 -14.61
N TRP A 35 -9.87 -5.34 -14.59
CA TRP A 35 -9.14 -5.80 -13.39
C TRP A 35 -7.79 -5.12 -13.19
N TYR A 36 -7.32 -4.29 -14.13
CA TYR A 36 -5.98 -3.72 -14.04
C TYR A 36 -5.84 -2.84 -12.80
N ASP A 37 -6.87 -2.05 -12.51
CA ASP A 37 -6.86 -1.11 -11.40
C ASP A 37 -6.83 -1.79 -10.03
N ILE A 38 -7.54 -2.91 -9.89
CA ILE A 38 -7.53 -3.82 -8.73
C ILE A 38 -6.09 -4.19 -8.31
N ILE A 39 -5.17 -4.41 -9.28
CA ILE A 39 -3.76 -4.72 -8.98
C ILE A 39 -3.07 -3.51 -8.37
N LEU A 40 -3.32 -2.32 -8.91
CA LEU A 40 -2.71 -1.08 -8.44
C LEU A 40 -3.21 -0.72 -7.04
N HIS A 41 -4.49 -0.92 -6.73
CA HIS A 41 -5.02 -0.77 -5.38
C HIS A 41 -4.39 -1.75 -4.39
N PHE A 42 -4.29 -3.04 -4.73
CA PHE A 42 -3.60 -3.99 -3.86
C PHE A 42 -2.16 -3.55 -3.54
N LEU A 43 -1.40 -3.13 -4.56
CA LEU A 43 -0.04 -2.66 -4.37
C LEU A 43 0.02 -1.31 -3.63
N GLY A 44 -0.93 -0.42 -3.89
CA GLY A 44 -1.09 0.90 -3.27
C GLY A 44 -1.38 0.78 -1.77
N GLY A 45 -2.29 -0.10 -1.37
CA GLY A 45 -2.53 -0.45 0.03
C GLY A 45 -1.29 -1.03 0.72
N ALA A 46 -0.58 -1.95 0.06
CA ALA A 46 0.67 -2.51 0.57
C ALA A 46 1.74 -1.42 0.77
N PHE A 47 1.90 -0.53 -0.22
CA PHE A 47 2.83 0.61 -0.15
C PHE A 47 2.47 1.54 1.00
N SER A 48 1.21 1.95 1.10
CA SER A 48 0.71 2.88 2.11
C SER A 48 0.97 2.36 3.52
N ALA A 49 0.67 1.08 3.75
CA ALA A 49 0.94 0.42 5.02
C ALA A 49 2.44 0.40 5.38
N LEU A 50 3.30 -0.07 4.46
CA LEU A 50 4.74 -0.13 4.72
C LEU A 50 5.35 1.26 4.92
N LEU A 51 4.94 2.23 4.10
CA LEU A 51 5.40 3.61 4.20
C LEU A 51 5.03 4.21 5.55
N LEU A 52 3.77 4.08 5.99
CA LEU A 52 3.36 4.68 7.25
C LEU A 52 4.02 3.99 8.46
N LEU A 53 4.21 2.67 8.42
CA LEU A 53 4.99 1.96 9.43
C LEU A 53 6.43 2.45 9.47
N TRP A 54 7.08 2.60 8.31
CA TRP A 54 8.45 3.11 8.24
C TRP A 54 8.55 4.54 8.78
N LEU A 55 7.65 5.43 8.35
CA LEU A 55 7.59 6.81 8.82
C LEU A 55 7.38 6.87 10.32
N ARG A 56 6.38 6.16 10.86
CA ARG A 56 6.04 6.26 12.27
C ARG A 56 7.09 5.66 13.20
N PHE A 57 7.69 4.52 12.83
CA PHE A 57 8.47 3.70 13.75
C PHE A 57 9.98 3.64 13.44
N PHE A 58 10.39 3.96 12.21
CA PHE A 58 11.78 3.77 11.77
C PHE A 58 12.46 5.05 11.24
N SER A 59 11.71 6.08 10.85
CA SER A 59 12.28 7.30 10.25
C SER A 59 13.08 8.17 11.24
N GLY A 60 12.67 8.19 12.51
CA GLY A 60 13.15 9.14 13.52
C GLY A 60 12.39 10.47 13.56
N TYR A 61 11.42 10.69 12.66
CA TYR A 61 10.65 11.95 12.61
C TYR A 61 9.59 12.06 13.72
N PHE A 62 9.10 10.93 14.24
CA PHE A 62 8.02 10.87 15.23
C PHE A 62 8.47 10.24 16.56
N GLY A 63 9.68 10.57 16.98
CA GLY A 63 10.33 10.06 18.19
C GLY A 63 11.39 8.99 17.92
N THR A 64 11.86 8.36 18.99
CA THR A 64 12.94 7.36 18.94
C THR A 64 12.53 6.14 18.10
N PRO A 65 13.32 5.74 17.09
CA PRO A 65 13.06 4.56 16.29
C PRO A 65 12.91 3.30 17.16
N ARG A 66 11.89 2.50 16.90
CA ARG A 66 11.61 1.24 17.62
C ARG A 66 10.77 0.29 16.78
N THR A 67 10.74 -0.97 17.17
CA THR A 67 9.80 -1.93 16.57
C THR A 67 8.38 -1.66 17.11
N PRO A 68 7.34 -1.59 16.25
CA PRO A 68 5.95 -1.48 16.68
C PRO A 68 5.47 -2.77 17.35
N SER A 69 4.52 -2.66 18.28
CA SER A 69 3.75 -3.82 18.73
C SER A 69 2.85 -4.34 17.60
N ALA A 70 2.30 -5.55 17.75
CA ALA A 70 1.40 -6.11 16.74
C ALA A 70 0.13 -5.26 16.55
N SER A 71 -0.46 -4.75 17.64
CA SER A 71 -1.65 -3.89 17.59
C SER A 71 -1.36 -2.54 16.95
N GLU A 72 -0.21 -1.94 17.27
CA GLU A 72 0.24 -0.70 16.63
C GLU A 72 0.44 -0.89 15.13
N ALA A 73 1.10 -1.98 14.73
CA ALA A 73 1.34 -2.25 13.32
C ALA A 73 0.02 -2.39 12.54
N VAL A 74 -0.92 -3.17 13.07
CA VAL A 74 -2.26 -3.34 12.48
C VAL A 74 -3.01 -2.02 12.39
N PHE A 75 -3.02 -1.23 13.47
CA PHE A 75 -3.71 0.06 13.52
C PHE A 75 -3.17 1.00 12.44
N PHE A 76 -1.86 1.25 12.40
CA PHE A 76 -1.28 2.20 11.44
C PHE A 76 -1.44 1.70 10.00
N ALA A 77 -1.26 0.41 9.73
CA ALA A 77 -1.43 -0.12 8.37
C ALA A 77 -2.88 0.00 7.88
N PHE A 78 -3.87 -0.32 8.73
CA PHE A 78 -5.28 -0.22 8.38
C PHE A 78 -5.67 1.24 8.08
N PHE A 79 -5.31 2.18 8.94
CA PHE A 79 -5.62 3.60 8.73
C PHE A 79 -4.86 4.18 7.54
N ALA A 80 -3.65 3.71 7.24
CA ALA A 80 -2.92 4.11 6.04
C ALA A 80 -3.68 3.69 4.77
N ALA A 81 -4.12 2.43 4.70
CA ALA A 81 -4.85 1.89 3.56
C ALA A 81 -6.14 2.70 3.31
N LEU A 82 -6.95 2.88 4.35
CA LEU A 82 -8.21 3.63 4.22
C LEU A 82 -8.00 5.08 3.82
N SER A 83 -7.01 5.76 4.42
CA SER A 83 -6.82 7.19 4.20
C SER A 83 -6.22 7.49 2.82
N ILE A 84 -5.26 6.67 2.37
CA ILE A 84 -4.64 6.84 1.05
C ILE A 84 -5.56 6.32 -0.05
N GLY A 85 -6.19 5.16 0.15
CA GLY A 85 -7.19 4.61 -0.77
C GLY A 85 -8.33 5.59 -1.00
N ALA A 86 -9.00 6.05 0.06
CA ALA A 86 -10.07 7.04 -0.09
C ALA A 86 -9.58 8.35 -0.73
N GLY A 87 -8.33 8.73 -0.49
CA GLY A 87 -7.69 9.87 -1.16
C GLY A 87 -7.55 9.66 -2.67
N TRP A 88 -7.22 8.43 -3.10
CA TRP A 88 -7.13 8.05 -4.51
C TRP A 88 -8.50 8.10 -5.20
N GLU A 89 -9.54 7.54 -4.57
CA GLU A 89 -10.92 7.61 -5.07
C GLU A 89 -11.39 9.05 -5.27
N VAL A 90 -11.13 9.91 -4.29
CA VAL A 90 -11.46 11.33 -4.38
C VAL A 90 -10.69 11.98 -5.54
N PHE A 91 -9.41 11.64 -5.72
CA PHE A 91 -8.60 12.12 -6.84
C PHE A 91 -9.21 11.70 -8.18
N GLU A 92 -9.59 10.44 -8.35
CA GLU A 92 -10.21 9.95 -9.59
C GLU A 92 -11.54 10.64 -9.86
N ARG A 93 -12.35 10.80 -8.81
CA ARG A 93 -13.63 11.50 -8.92
C ARG A 93 -13.46 12.93 -9.39
N VAL A 94 -12.48 13.65 -8.83
CA VAL A 94 -12.21 15.06 -9.16
C VAL A 94 -11.68 15.20 -10.59
N LEU A 95 -10.89 14.25 -11.08
CA LEU A 95 -10.35 14.27 -12.43
C LEU A 95 -11.27 13.63 -13.49
N GLY A 96 -12.42 13.08 -13.07
CA GLY A 96 -13.37 12.44 -13.96
C GLY A 96 -12.94 11.04 -14.43
N HIS A 97 -12.00 10.40 -13.73
CA HIS A 97 -11.54 9.04 -13.98
C HIS A 97 -12.46 8.00 -13.33
N THR A 98 -13.78 8.15 -13.45
CA THR A 98 -14.76 7.25 -12.79
C THR A 98 -15.38 6.24 -13.75
N TRP A 99 -14.64 5.83 -14.77
CA TRP A 99 -15.13 4.83 -15.71
C TRP A 99 -14.92 3.45 -15.10
N SER A 100 -16.00 2.69 -14.95
CA SER A 100 -15.93 1.27 -14.60
C SER A 100 -17.09 0.51 -15.24
N VAL A 101 -16.90 -0.79 -15.46
CA VAL A 101 -17.88 -1.65 -16.13
C VAL A 101 -19.04 -2.01 -15.19
N GLU A 102 -18.71 -2.16 -13.92
CA GLU A 102 -19.54 -2.53 -12.78
C GLU A 102 -20.29 -1.34 -12.15
N GLY A 103 -19.84 -0.12 -12.44
CA GLY A 103 -20.35 1.11 -11.85
C GLY A 103 -19.49 1.59 -10.67
N TYR A 104 -19.24 2.90 -10.65
CA TYR A 104 -18.27 3.55 -9.77
C TYR A 104 -18.40 3.23 -8.27
N VAL A 105 -19.62 3.00 -7.77
CA VAL A 105 -19.80 2.65 -6.34
C VAL A 105 -19.24 1.27 -6.01
N LEU A 106 -19.42 0.29 -6.91
CA LEU A 106 -18.94 -1.07 -6.70
C LEU A 106 -17.43 -1.15 -6.90
N ASP A 107 -16.92 -0.44 -7.91
CA ASP A 107 -15.50 -0.19 -8.19
C ASP A 107 -14.77 0.33 -6.94
N THR A 108 -15.13 1.52 -6.47
CA THR A 108 -14.60 2.12 -5.23
C THR A 108 -14.67 1.16 -4.02
N SER A 109 -15.74 0.38 -3.91
CA SER A 109 -15.89 -0.58 -2.79
C SER A 109 -14.90 -1.73 -2.89
N LEU A 110 -14.64 -2.23 -4.10
CA LEU A 110 -13.61 -3.22 -4.38
C LEU A 110 -12.23 -2.60 -4.14
N ASP A 111 -11.99 -1.38 -4.58
CA ASP A 111 -10.72 -0.69 -4.41
C ASP A 111 -10.35 -0.53 -2.93
N MET A 112 -11.29 -0.11 -2.09
CA MET A 112 -11.07 -0.04 -0.64
C MET A 112 -10.78 -1.42 -0.02
N LEU A 113 -11.44 -2.48 -0.52
CA LEU A 113 -11.16 -3.85 -0.10
C LEU A 113 -9.76 -4.27 -0.53
N LEU A 114 -9.35 -3.97 -1.75
CA LEU A 114 -8.04 -4.32 -2.29
C LEU A 114 -6.91 -3.55 -1.61
N ASP A 115 -7.08 -2.28 -1.33
CA ASP A 115 -6.16 -1.48 -0.51
C ASP A 115 -5.97 -2.13 0.87
N THR A 116 -7.07 -2.52 1.51
CA THR A 116 -7.03 -3.15 2.84
C THR A 116 -6.35 -4.52 2.79
N THR A 117 -6.63 -5.35 1.79
CA THR A 117 -5.98 -6.67 1.63
C THR A 117 -4.49 -6.53 1.30
N GLY A 118 -4.11 -5.53 0.50
CA GLY A 118 -2.72 -5.14 0.25
C GLY A 118 -1.98 -4.78 1.53
N ALA A 119 -2.60 -3.97 2.38
CA ALA A 119 -2.05 -3.61 3.69
C ALA A 119 -1.88 -4.83 4.62
N ILE A 120 -2.82 -5.77 4.61
CA ILE A 120 -2.70 -7.05 5.34
C ILE A 120 -1.51 -7.87 4.79
N GLY A 121 -1.38 -7.98 3.47
CA GLY A 121 -0.23 -8.66 2.85
C GLY A 121 1.11 -8.03 3.26
N ALA A 122 1.19 -6.70 3.24
CA ALA A 122 2.35 -5.94 3.72
C ALA A 122 2.67 -6.20 5.20
N LEU A 123 1.66 -6.28 6.06
CA LEU A 123 1.84 -6.61 7.48
C LEU A 123 2.41 -8.00 7.68
N LEU A 124 1.91 -9.00 6.96
CA LEU A 124 2.41 -10.38 7.03
C LEU A 124 3.87 -10.44 6.56
N PHE A 125 4.18 -9.77 5.45
CA PHE A 125 5.55 -9.63 4.95
C PHE A 125 6.47 -8.99 6.01
N PHE A 126 6.05 -7.88 6.61
CA PHE A 126 6.82 -7.16 7.63
C PHE A 126 7.06 -8.04 8.86
N ARG A 127 6.04 -8.73 9.36
CA ARG A 127 6.14 -9.61 10.55
C ARG A 127 7.05 -10.80 10.32
N ASN A 128 6.93 -11.48 9.18
CA ASN A 128 7.78 -12.64 8.84
C ASN A 128 9.27 -12.23 8.81
N ARG A 129 9.58 -11.06 8.24
CA ARG A 129 10.94 -10.52 8.16
C ARG A 129 11.47 -9.95 9.49
N GLN A 130 10.60 -9.71 10.48
CA GLN A 130 11.02 -9.37 11.85
C GLN A 130 11.33 -10.64 12.65
N GLY A 131 10.48 -11.65 12.57
CA GLY A 131 10.67 -12.94 13.25
C GLY A 131 11.97 -13.63 12.86
N SER A 132 12.32 -13.61 11.56
CA SER A 132 13.61 -14.14 11.09
C SER A 132 14.81 -13.40 11.67
N SER A 133 14.73 -12.09 11.93
CA SER A 133 15.86 -11.34 12.52
C SER A 133 16.11 -11.71 13.98
N TYR A 134 15.09 -12.11 14.74
CA TYR A 134 15.26 -12.55 16.13
C TYR A 134 15.87 -13.97 16.25
N ALA A 135 15.60 -14.85 15.29
CA ALA A 135 16.05 -16.25 15.33
C ALA A 135 17.57 -16.44 15.10
N TYR A 136 18.28 -15.44 14.56
CA TYR A 136 19.72 -15.50 14.29
C TYR A 136 20.59 -14.78 15.35
N HIS A 137 19.97 -14.28 16.43
CA HIS A 137 20.66 -13.58 17.53
C HIS A 137 20.50 -14.27 18.89
N VAL A 138 20.14 -15.57 18.89
CA VAL A 138 20.12 -16.43 20.08
C VAL A 138 21.19 -17.50 19.95
#